data_AF-A0A3M1DC40-F1
#
_entry.id   AF-A0A3M1DC40-F1
#
_cell.length_a   1.000
_cell.length_b   1.000
_cell.length_c   1.000
_cell.angle_alpha   90.00
_cell.angle_beta   90.00
_cell.angle_gamma   90.00
#
_symmetry.space_group_name_H-M   'P 1'
#
loop_
_entity.id
_entity.type
_entity.pdbx_description
1 polymer ?
#
loop_
_entity_poly.entity_id
_entity_poly.type
_entity_poly.pdbx_seq_one_letter_code
_entity_poly.pdbx_strand_id
1 'polypeptide(L)'
;MVLQEEYQVEIAAGEETERPVYLLSAVPLQIGGRKFALVVLQDVSELHRLRGLIPICSYCKKIRTDGDNWEKVEKFIANHSYAFLSHGICPDCLEKYYPESEATENEK
;
A
#
# COMPACT_ATOMS: atom_id res chain seq x y z
N MET A 1 17.80 -2.97 24.41
CA MET A 1 16.70 -3.10 23.43
C MET A 1 16.98 -2.09 22.33
N VAL A 2 17.00 -2.54 21.07
CA VAL A 2 17.09 -1.65 19.91
C VAL A 2 15.68 -1.13 19.64
N LEU A 3 15.53 0.17 19.45
CA LEU A 3 14.29 0.76 18.95
C LEU A 3 14.42 0.93 17.43
N GLN A 4 13.47 0.39 16.67
CA GLN A 4 13.37 0.62 15.23
C GLN A 4 11.96 1.11 14.93
N GLU A 5 11.88 2.30 14.34
CA GLU A 5 10.60 2.91 13.95
C GLU A 5 10.73 3.56 12.57
N GLU A 6 9.70 3.35 11.74
CA GLU A 6 9.58 4.02 10.45
C GLU A 6 8.89 5.38 10.63
N TYR A 7 9.44 6.41 10.01
CA TYR A 7 8.96 7.77 10.13
C TYR A 7 8.72 8.36 8.74
N GLN A 8 7.47 8.78 8.47
CA GLN A 8 7.15 9.52 7.25
C GLN A 8 7.41 11.00 7.51
N VAL A 9 8.28 11.60 6.70
CA VAL A 9 8.62 13.02 6.81
C VAL A 9 8.02 13.74 5.61
N GLU A 10 7.39 14.89 5.82
CA GLU A 10 7.02 15.78 4.73
C GLU A 10 8.15 16.78 4.51
N ILE A 11 8.77 16.73 3.33
CA ILE A 11 9.84 17.66 2.93
C ILE A 11 9.30 18.50 1.77
N ALA A 12 9.26 19.81 1.97
CA ALA A 12 8.97 20.74 0.88
C ALA A 12 10.23 20.90 0.02
N ALA A 13 10.15 20.48 -1.25
CA ALA A 13 11.22 20.60 -2.24
C ALA A 13 10.73 21.49 -3.40
N GLY A 14 10.72 22.81 -3.18
CA GLY A 14 10.21 23.76 -4.16
C GLY A 14 8.68 23.75 -4.25
N GLU A 15 8.12 23.52 -5.44
CA GLU A 15 6.66 23.39 -5.66
C GLU A 15 6.13 21.98 -5.35
N GLU A 16 7.02 20.99 -5.21
CA GLU A 16 6.65 19.61 -4.93
C GLU A 16 6.89 19.25 -3.46
N THR A 17 5.98 18.46 -2.88
CA THR A 17 6.12 17.91 -1.53
C THR A 17 6.54 16.44 -1.64
N GLU A 18 7.72 16.13 -1.14
CA GLU A 18 8.19 14.76 -1.02
C GLU A 18 7.80 14.17 0.34
N ARG A 19 7.46 12.86 0.33
CA ARG A 19 7.11 12.10 1.54
C ARG A 19 8.05 10.90 1.74
N PRO A 20 9.36 11.11 1.98
CA PRO A 20 10.27 10.02 2.23
C PRO A 20 9.95 9.27 3.52
N VAL A 21 10.31 8.00 3.54
CA VAL A 21 10.23 7.13 4.71
C VAL A 21 11.64 6.91 5.25
N TYR A 22 11.86 7.32 6.50
CA TYR A 22 13.13 7.09 7.20
C TYR A 22 12.99 5.99 8.25
N LEU A 23 13.97 5.10 8.32
CA LEU A 23 14.11 4.16 9.43
C LEU A 23 14.97 4.78 10.51
N LEU A 24 14.36 5.10 11.66
CA LEU A 24 15.07 5.53 12.86
C LEU A 24 15.47 4.29 13.66
N SER A 25 16.77 4.08 13.81
CA SER A 25 17.33 3.04 14.67
C SER A 25 18.06 3.68 15.84
N ALA A 26 17.60 3.40 17.06
CA ALA A 26 18.22 3.89 18.28
C ALA A 26 18.71 2.72 19.16
N VAL A 27 19.99 2.74 19.51
CA VAL A 27 20.66 1.69 20.28
C VAL A 27 21.35 2.28 21.50
N PRO A 28 21.06 1.81 22.73
CA PRO A 28 21.83 2.21 23.90
C PRO A 28 23.25 1.66 23.79
N LEU A 29 24.24 2.52 24.02
CA LEU A 29 25.66 2.18 23.96
C LEU A 29 26.33 2.53 25.29
N GLN A 30 27.28 1.70 25.73
CA GLN A 30 28.11 1.99 26.90
C GLN A 30 29.58 2.00 26.51
N ILE A 31 30.24 3.14 26.72
CA ILE A 31 31.68 3.30 26.48
C ILE A 31 32.30 3.82 27.77
N GLY A 32 33.22 3.06 28.35
CA GLY A 32 33.93 3.44 29.58
C GLY A 32 33.01 3.74 30.77
N GLY A 33 31.89 3.02 30.91
CA GLY A 33 30.91 3.22 31.98
C GLY A 33 29.94 4.40 31.77
N ARG A 34 30.12 5.20 30.71
CA ARG A 34 29.19 6.27 30.33
C ARG A 34 28.13 5.72 29.38
N LYS A 35 26.87 6.14 29.57
CA LYS A 35 25.73 5.76 28.73
C LYS A 35 25.56 6.74 27.59
N PHE A 36 25.41 6.22 26.38
CA PHE A 36 25.15 6.94 25.14
C PHE A 36 23.95 6.31 24.42
N ALA A 37 23.44 7.00 23.42
CA ALA A 37 22.54 6.43 22.42
C ALA A 37 23.14 6.67 21.04
N LEU A 38 23.34 5.60 20.27
CA LEU A 38 23.61 5.72 18.85
C LEU A 38 22.26 5.84 18.14
N VAL A 39 22.08 6.93 17.39
CA VAL A 39 20.89 7.16 16.57
C VAL A 39 21.32 7.19 15.11
N VAL A 40 20.68 6.36 14.29
CA VAL A 40 20.92 6.28 12.86
C VAL A 40 19.60 6.54 12.14
N LEU A 41 19.66 7.41 11.13
CA LEU A 41 18.58 7.66 10.19
C LEU A 41 18.99 7.10 8.83
N GLN A 42 18.13 6.28 8.24
CA GLN A 42 18.35 5.70 6.91
C GLN A 42 17.14 6.01 6.02
N ASP A 43 17.37 6.51 4.82
CA ASP A 43 16.30 6.62 3.81
C ASP A 43 15.96 5.21 3.31
N VAL A 44 14.72 4.78 3.54
CA VAL A 44 14.20 3.48 3.11
C VAL A 44 13.05 3.63 2.10
N SER A 45 12.89 4.82 1.51
CA SER A 45 11.79 5.13 0.59
C SER A 45 11.73 4.19 -0.62
N GLU A 46 12.88 3.83 -1.18
CA GLU A 46 12.96 2.88 -2.29
C GLU A 46 12.49 1.47 -1.87
N LEU A 47 12.91 1.01 -0.68
CA LEU A 47 12.49 -0.29 -0.15
C LEU A 47 10.98 -0.33 0.09
N HIS A 48 10.38 0.75 0.62
CA HIS A 48 8.91 0.85 0.77
C HIS A 48 8.18 0.82 -0.56
N ARG A 49 8.68 1.53 -1.58
CA ARG A 49 8.09 1.49 -2.93
C ARG A 49 8.14 0.08 -3.50
N LEU A 50 9.30 -0.59 -3.41
CA LEU A 50 9.48 -1.95 -3.92
C LEU A 50 8.62 -2.97 -3.17
N ARG A 51 8.50 -2.87 -1.84
CA ARG A 51 7.62 -3.71 -1.03
C ARG A 51 6.13 -3.46 -1.33
N GLY A 52 5.77 -2.25 -1.76
CA GLY A 52 4.41 -1.90 -2.18
C GLY A 52 4.03 -2.40 -3.58
N LEU A 53 4.96 -2.98 -4.34
CA LEU A 53 4.66 -3.53 -5.67
C LEU A 53 3.89 -4.86 -5.54
N ILE A 54 2.64 -4.84 -5.95
CA ILE A 54 1.81 -6.05 -6.05
C ILE A 54 2.00 -6.65 -7.46
N PRO A 55 2.65 -7.81 -7.60
CA PRO A 55 2.90 -8.43 -8.90
C PRO A 55 1.58 -8.94 -9.49
N ILE A 56 1.08 -8.26 -10.52
CA ILE A 56 -0.20 -8.56 -11.16
C ILE A 56 0.01 -9.11 -12.59
N CYS A 57 -0.77 -10.12 -12.98
CA CYS A 57 -0.78 -10.64 -14.34
C CYS A 57 -1.37 -9.59 -15.28
N SER A 58 -0.61 -9.17 -16.30
CA SER A 58 -1.08 -8.16 -17.26
C SER A 58 -2.34 -8.57 -18.02
N TYR A 59 -2.54 -9.88 -18.21
CA TYR A 59 -3.67 -10.44 -18.94
C TYR A 59 -4.91 -10.64 -18.06
N CYS A 60 -4.83 -11.47 -17.01
CA CYS A 60 -6.00 -11.86 -16.20
C CYS A 60 -6.15 -11.09 -14.89
N LYS A 61 -5.24 -10.15 -14.59
CA LYS A 61 -5.23 -9.31 -13.38
C LYS A 61 -5.13 -10.08 -12.04
N LYS A 62 -4.84 -11.38 -12.07
CA LYS A 62 -4.52 -12.14 -10.85
C LYS A 62 -3.22 -11.65 -10.23
N ILE A 63 -3.13 -11.72 -8.91
CA ILE A 63 -1.94 -11.37 -8.14
C ILE A 63 -1.12 -12.63 -7.92
N ARG A 64 0.19 -12.55 -8.19
CA ARG A 64 1.13 -13.64 -7.90
C ARG A 64 1.41 -13.67 -6.40
N THR A 65 1.13 -14.79 -5.77
CA THR A 65 1.49 -15.06 -4.37
C THR A 65 2.71 -15.99 -4.33
N ASP A 66 3.16 -16.37 -3.13
CA ASP A 66 4.35 -17.19 -2.95
C ASP A 66 4.25 -18.52 -3.73
N GLY A 67 5.35 -18.87 -4.41
CA GLY A 67 5.55 -20.12 -5.15
C GLY A 67 4.50 -20.38 -6.24
N ASP A 68 4.72 -19.93 -7.48
CA ASP A 68 3.90 -20.19 -8.69
C ASP A 68 2.36 -20.08 -8.59
N ASN A 69 1.85 -19.59 -7.47
CA ASN A 69 0.44 -19.46 -7.18
C ASN A 69 -0.07 -18.09 -7.63
N TRP A 70 -1.32 -18.08 -8.10
CA TRP A 70 -2.00 -16.88 -8.58
C TRP A 70 -3.40 -16.81 -8.01
N GLU A 71 -3.70 -15.70 -7.32
CA GLU A 71 -4.98 -15.47 -6.67
C GLU A 71 -5.73 -14.30 -7.30
N LYS A 72 -7.06 -14.30 -7.16
CA LYS A 72 -7.87 -13.15 -7.55
C LYS A 72 -7.58 -11.95 -6.64
N VAL A 73 -7.71 -10.74 -7.17
CA VAL A 73 -7.45 -9.49 -6.43
C VAL A 73 -8.29 -9.41 -5.17
N GLU A 74 -9.56 -9.81 -5.26
CA GLU A 74 -10.52 -9.74 -4.16
C GLU A 74 -10.07 -10.63 -2.98
N LYS A 75 -9.60 -11.84 -3.30
CA LYS A 75 -9.07 -12.78 -2.31
C LYS A 75 -7.80 -12.25 -1.66
N PHE A 76 -6.90 -11.67 -2.47
CA PHE A 76 -5.66 -11.08 -1.96
C PHE A 76 -5.94 -9.93 -0.99
N ILE A 77 -6.80 -8.97 -1.35
CA ILE A 77 -7.15 -7.83 -0.50
C ILE A 77 -7.78 -8.30 0.81
N ALA A 78 -8.73 -9.25 0.75
CA ALA A 78 -9.37 -9.79 1.94
C ALA A 78 -8.38 -10.49 2.90
N ASN A 79 -7.33 -11.13 2.35
CA ASN A 79 -6.32 -11.83 3.16
C ASN A 79 -5.24 -10.90 3.75
N HIS A 80 -4.97 -9.75 3.12
CA HIS A 80 -3.86 -8.86 3.49
C HIS A 80 -4.32 -7.51 4.05
N SER A 81 -5.61 -7.34 4.31
CA SER A 81 -6.18 -6.12 4.89
C SER A 81 -7.44 -6.43 5.70
N TYR A 82 -7.95 -5.41 6.40
CA TYR A 82 -9.26 -5.48 7.07
C TYR A 82 -10.42 -5.04 6.15
N ALA A 83 -10.21 -4.94 4.84
CA ALA A 83 -11.21 -4.46 3.90
C ALA A 83 -12.21 -5.55 3.51
N PHE A 84 -13.49 -5.16 3.40
CA PHE A 84 -14.56 -5.98 2.84
C PHE A 84 -14.95 -5.44 1.46
N LEU A 85 -15.13 -6.32 0.49
CA LEU A 85 -15.48 -5.95 -0.87
C LEU A 85 -16.97 -6.20 -1.11
N SER A 86 -17.68 -5.15 -1.51
CA SER A 86 -19.05 -5.25 -2.03
C SER A 86 -19.04 -5.38 -3.54
N HIS A 87 -20.14 -5.88 -4.10
CA HIS A 87 -20.33 -5.94 -5.55
C HIS A 87 -21.24 -4.79 -5.97
N GLY A 88 -20.83 -4.03 -6.98
CA GLY A 88 -21.59 -2.96 -7.61
C GLY A 88 -21.23 -2.85 -9.09
N ILE A 89 -22.07 -2.17 -9.87
CA ILE A 89 -21.82 -1.89 -11.29
C ILE A 89 -21.51 -0.39 -11.43
N CYS A 90 -20.38 -0.05 -12.04
CA CYS A 90 -20.08 1.37 -12.31
C CYS A 90 -20.97 1.88 -13.46
N PRO A 91 -21.19 3.21 -13.56
CA PRO A 91 -22.00 3.80 -14.64
C PRO A 91 -21.57 3.33 -16.04
N ASP A 92 -20.28 3.32 -16.34
CA ASP A 92 -19.74 2.89 -17.63
C ASP A 92 -20.10 1.44 -17.97
N CYS A 93 -20.09 0.55 -16.98
CA CYS A 93 -20.47 -0.85 -17.18
C CYS A 93 -21.99 -1.01 -17.29
N LEU A 94 -22.76 -0.19 -16.57
CA LEU A 94 -24.21 -0.19 -16.68
C LEU A 94 -24.63 0.22 -18.09
N GLU A 95 -24.10 1.33 -18.61
CA GLU A 95 -24.36 1.80 -19.98
C GLU A 95 -23.95 0.74 -21.02
N LYS A 96 -22.78 0.13 -20.84
CA LYS A 96 -22.24 -0.85 -21.80
C LYS A 96 -23.01 -2.17 -21.85
N TYR A 97 -23.40 -2.72 -20.71
CA TYR A 97 -23.98 -4.06 -20.61
C TYR A 97 -25.49 -4.06 -20.41
N TYR A 98 -26.06 -2.93 -19.98
CA TYR A 98 -27.50 -2.73 -19.76
C TYR A 98 -27.98 -1.39 -20.39
N PRO A 99 -27.71 -1.14 -21.68
CA PRO A 99 -28.07 0.12 -22.34
C PRO A 99 -29.58 0.41 -22.34
N GLU A 100 -30.42 -0.62 -22.15
CA GLU A 100 -31.89 -0.50 -22.15
C GLU A 100 -32.50 -0.26 -20.76
N SER A 101 -31.69 -0.26 -19.69
CA SER A 101 -32.19 -0.14 -18.31
C SER A 101 -32.59 1.28 -17.88
N GLU A 102 -32.39 2.30 -18.73
CA GLU A 102 -32.88 3.68 -18.49
C GLU A 102 -34.38 3.86 -18.80
N ALA A 103 -35.09 2.81 -19.23
CA ALA A 103 -36.50 2.90 -19.63
C ALA A 103 -37.45 2.11 -18.72
N THR A 104 -37.49 2.39 -17.41
CA THR A 104 -38.72 2.26 -16.60
C THR A 104 -38.57 2.97 -15.25
N GLU A 105 -38.62 4.30 -15.25
CA GLU A 105 -39.26 5.05 -14.17
C GLU A 105 -40.43 5.82 -14.80
N ASN A 106 -41.56 5.14 -15.00
CA ASN A 106 -42.90 5.74 -15.13
C ASN A 106 -43.92 4.60 -15.21
N GLU A 107 -44.35 4.10 -14.04
CA GLU A 107 -45.74 3.71 -13.73
C GLU A 107 -45.77 2.89 -12.42
N LYS A 108 -45.87 3.59 -11.28
CA LYS A 108 -47.05 3.54 -10.38
C LYS A 108 -46.87 4.47 -9.18
#